data_AF-A0A8T4FCD5-F1
#
_entry.id   AF-A0A8T4FCD5-F1
#
_cell.length_a   1.000
_cell.length_b   1.000
_cell.length_c   1.000
_cell.angle_alpha   90.00
_cell.angle_beta   90.00
_cell.angle_gamma   90.00
#
_symmetry.space_group_name_H-M   'P 1'
#
loop_
_entity.id
_entity.type
_entity.pdbx_description
1 polymer ?
#
loop_
_entity_poly.entity_id
_entity_poly.type
_entity_poly.pdbx_seq_one_letter_code
_entity_poly.pdbx_strand_id
1 'polypeptide(L)'
;MLAALLAPLPREILHRLRLLVRPDTLLRWHRDLIKQRHARTCRPKRPGRPPTVRSIRVLILRLVKENPSWGYRRVHGELVTLGIKVAASTVWEILQQEGIDPAPERASLT
;
A
#
# COMPACT_ATOMS: atom_id res chain seq x y z
N MET A 1 -0.49 -27.63 -16.41
CA MET A 1 -0.10 -28.65 -17.41
C MET A 1 0.11 -30.06 -16.81
N LEU A 2 -0.44 -30.39 -15.62
CA LEU A 2 -0.46 -31.76 -15.09
C LEU A 2 -1.86 -32.42 -15.14
N ALA A 3 -2.93 -31.62 -15.21
CA ALA A 3 -4.31 -32.13 -15.23
C ALA A 3 -4.69 -32.82 -16.56
N ALA A 4 -4.07 -32.45 -17.68
CA ALA A 4 -4.36 -33.04 -19.00
C ALA A 4 -3.72 -34.43 -19.18
N LEU A 5 -2.68 -34.76 -18.40
CA LEU A 5 -2.00 -36.05 -18.50
C LEU A 5 -2.70 -37.16 -17.70
N LEU A 6 -3.61 -36.80 -16.78
CA LEU A 6 -4.35 -37.74 -15.92
C LEU A 6 -5.70 -38.20 -16.49
N ALA A 7 -6.18 -37.60 -17.58
CA ALA A 7 -7.49 -37.87 -18.16
C ALA A 7 -7.68 -39.30 -18.75
N PRO A 8 -6.64 -40.01 -19.24
CA PRO A 8 -6.81 -41.36 -19.79
C PRO A 8 -6.50 -42.49 -18.80
N LEU A 9 -6.27 -42.21 -17.51
CA LEU A 9 -5.88 -43.26 -16.56
C LEU A 9 -7.07 -44.20 -16.24
N PRO A 10 -6.92 -45.52 -16.45
CA PRO A 10 -7.96 -46.50 -16.16
C PRO A 10 -8.34 -46.45 -14.67
N ARG A 11 -9.62 -46.69 -14.38
CA ARG A 11 -10.23 -46.58 -13.05
C ARG A 11 -9.50 -47.39 -11.96
N GLU A 12 -8.79 -48.45 -12.35
CA GLU A 12 -7.97 -49.28 -11.47
C GLU A 12 -6.76 -48.53 -10.89
N ILE A 13 -6.06 -47.72 -11.70
CA ILE A 13 -4.94 -46.91 -11.21
C ILE A 13 -5.45 -45.80 -10.28
N LEU A 14 -6.63 -45.24 -10.58
CA LEU A 14 -7.30 -44.27 -9.70
C LEU A 14 -7.73 -44.90 -8.37
N HIS A 15 -8.14 -46.17 -8.36
CA HIS A 15 -8.43 -46.93 -7.13
C HIS A 15 -7.18 -47.22 -6.32
N ARG A 16 -6.08 -47.59 -6.98
CA ARG A 16 -4.78 -47.84 -6.33
C ARG A 16 -4.18 -46.54 -5.75
N LEU A 17 -4.35 -45.42 -6.44
CA LEU A 17 -3.95 -44.09 -5.95
C LEU A 17 -4.87 -43.57 -4.83
N ARG A 18 -6.18 -43.90 -4.84
CA ARG A 18 -7.09 -43.63 -3.71
C ARG A 18 -6.71 -44.39 -2.43
N LEU A 19 -6.04 -45.54 -2.56
CA LEU A 19 -5.51 -46.30 -1.42
C LEU A 19 -4.22 -45.69 -0.87
N LEU A 20 -3.41 -45.02 -1.70
CA LEU A 20 -2.16 -44.35 -1.28
C LEU A 20 -2.38 -42.91 -0.79
N VAL A 21 -3.34 -42.20 -1.39
CA VAL A 21 -3.64 -40.80 -1.07
C VAL A 21 -5.07 -40.72 -0.56
N ARG A 22 -5.21 -40.45 0.73
CA ARG A 22 -6.50 -40.26 1.38
C ARG A 22 -7.27 -39.14 0.69
N PRO A 23 -8.57 -39.31 0.39
CA PRO A 23 -9.35 -38.31 -0.35
C PRO A 23 -9.42 -36.96 0.39
N ASP A 24 -9.30 -36.97 1.73
CA ASP A 24 -9.17 -35.76 2.53
C ASP A 24 -7.94 -34.93 2.17
N THR A 25 -6.83 -35.58 1.82
CA THR A 25 -5.55 -34.94 1.55
C THR A 25 -5.58 -34.25 0.18
N LEU A 26 -6.22 -34.88 -0.81
CA LEU A 26 -6.45 -34.27 -2.13
C LEU A 26 -7.34 -33.03 -2.03
N LEU A 27 -8.44 -33.10 -1.28
CA LEU A 27 -9.33 -31.95 -1.07
C LEU A 27 -8.62 -30.82 -0.32
N ARG A 28 -7.77 -31.16 0.65
CA ARG A 28 -6.94 -30.18 1.36
C ARG A 28 -5.96 -29.48 0.42
N TRP A 29 -5.23 -30.23 -0.41
CA TRP A 29 -4.31 -29.64 -1.40
C TRP A 29 -5.04 -28.79 -2.43
N HIS A 30 -6.22 -29.21 -2.87
CA HIS A 30 -7.03 -28.44 -3.80
C HIS A 30 -7.45 -27.08 -3.21
N ARG A 31 -7.94 -27.07 -1.97
CA ARG A 31 -8.29 -25.83 -1.26
C ARG A 31 -7.06 -24.93 -1.06
N ASP A 32 -5.92 -25.53 -0.71
CA ASP A 32 -4.68 -24.78 -0.50
C ASP A 32 -4.18 -24.13 -1.79
N LEU A 33 -4.22 -24.85 -2.91
CA LEU A 33 -3.87 -24.31 -4.23
C LEU A 33 -4.79 -23.15 -4.66
N ILE A 34 -6.10 -23.27 -4.43
CA ILE A 34 -7.04 -22.17 -4.71
C ILE A 34 -6.72 -20.96 -3.84
N LYS A 35 -6.49 -21.18 -2.54
CA LYS A 35 -6.15 -20.12 -1.58
C LYS A 35 -4.85 -19.41 -1.96
N GLN A 36 -3.82 -20.17 -2.32
CA GLN A 36 -2.54 -19.61 -2.78
C GLN A 36 -2.68 -18.85 -4.09
N ARG A 37 -3.45 -19.36 -5.06
CA ARG A 37 -3.71 -18.66 -6.32
C ARG A 37 -4.46 -17.35 -6.07
N HIS A 38 -5.47 -17.38 -5.22
CA HIS A 38 -6.21 -16.19 -4.82
C HIS A 38 -5.30 -15.19 -4.11
N ALA A 39 -4.49 -15.62 -3.14
CA ALA A 39 -3.52 -14.78 -2.46
C ALA A 39 -2.50 -14.14 -3.41
N ARG A 40 -2.04 -14.87 -4.44
CA ARG A 40 -1.15 -14.31 -5.48
C ARG A 40 -1.87 -13.28 -6.37
N THR A 41 -3.12 -13.54 -6.73
CA THR A 41 -3.90 -12.68 -7.65
C THR A 41 -4.37 -11.40 -6.95
N CYS A 42 -4.83 -11.53 -5.71
CA CYS A 42 -5.29 -10.43 -4.88
C CYS A 42 -4.16 -9.68 -4.19
N ARG A 43 -2.90 -10.05 -4.43
CA ARG A 43 -1.76 -9.31 -3.92
C ARG A 43 -1.78 -7.92 -4.57
N PRO A 44 -1.91 -6.83 -3.79
CA PRO A 44 -1.88 -5.49 -4.36
C PRO A 44 -0.55 -5.30 -5.09
N LYS A 45 -0.62 -4.88 -6.37
CA LYS A 45 0.58 -4.51 -7.12
C LYS A 45 1.29 -3.40 -6.34
N ARG A 46 2.62 -3.48 -6.23
CA ARG A 46 3.41 -2.39 -5.66
C ARG A 46 3.03 -1.11 -6.42
N PRO A 47 2.58 -0.04 -5.73
CA PRO A 47 2.32 1.22 -6.41
C PRO A 47 3.62 1.63 -7.11
N GLY A 48 3.51 2.06 -8.37
CA GLY A 48 4.64 2.52 -9.16
C GLY A 48 5.19 3.85 -8.60
N ARG A 49 5.49 4.80 -9.47
CA ARG A 49 5.85 6.16 -9.02
C ARG A 49 4.75 6.68 -8.09
N PRO A 50 5.08 7.14 -6.86
CA PRO A 50 4.08 7.73 -5.99
C PRO A 50 3.42 8.90 -6.75
N PRO A 51 2.08 9.04 -6.65
CA PRO A 51 1.40 10.16 -7.28
C PRO A 51 2.03 11.46 -6.78
N THR A 52 2.19 12.44 -7.66
CA THR A 52 2.85 13.74 -7.38
C THR A 52 2.36 14.36 -6.07
N VAL A 53 1.08 14.20 -5.75
CA VAL A 53 0.45 14.63 -4.49
C VAL A 53 1.09 13.98 -3.25
N ARG A 54 1.40 12.67 -3.29
CA ARG A 54 2.07 11.96 -2.18
C ARG A 54 3.50 12.45 -2.00
N SER A 55 4.21 12.72 -3.09
CA SER A 55 5.58 13.25 -3.07
C SER A 55 5.61 14.65 -2.43
N ILE A 56 4.66 15.51 -2.81
CA ILE A 56 4.49 16.85 -2.23
C ILE A 56 4.13 16.76 -0.74
N ARG A 57 3.20 15.86 -0.35
CA ARG A 57 2.88 15.62 1.06
C ARG A 57 4.10 15.21 1.87
N VAL A 58 4.90 14.28 1.37
CA VAL A 58 6.14 13.85 2.04
C VAL A 58 7.13 15.01 2.18
N LEU A 59 7.26 15.86 1.15
CA LEU A 59 8.13 17.04 1.21
C LEU A 59 7.65 18.03 2.28
N ILE A 60 6.35 18.36 2.29
CA ILE A 60 5.73 19.27 3.26
C ILE A 60 6.00 18.79 4.69
N LEU A 61 5.76 17.50 4.95
CA LEU A 61 5.93 16.93 6.29
C LEU A 61 7.39 16.88 6.72
N ARG A 62 8.33 16.65 5.80
CA ARG A 62 9.76 16.77 6.09
C ARG A 62 10.14 18.20 6.45
N LEU A 63 9.69 19.18 5.67
CA LEU A 63 9.98 20.60 5.88
C LEU A 63 9.54 21.07 7.28
N VAL A 64 8.32 20.68 7.69
CA VAL A 64 7.77 21.03 9.00
C VAL A 64 8.46 20.27 10.14
N LYS A 65 8.82 19.00 9.92
CA LYS A 65 9.55 18.21 10.92
C LYS A 65 10.96 18.76 11.17
N GLU A 66 11.64 19.22 10.12
CA GLU A 66 12.97 19.83 10.21
C GLU A 66 12.89 21.25 10.80
N ASN A 67 11.76 21.95 10.63
CA ASN A 67 11.56 23.33 11.07
C ASN A 67 10.24 23.49 11.84
N PRO A 68 10.15 23.03 13.09
CA PRO A 68 8.91 23.04 13.88
C PRO A 68 8.37 24.45 14.20
N SER A 69 9.19 25.50 14.05
CA SER A 69 8.78 26.90 14.22
C SER A 69 8.08 27.51 13.00
N TRP A 70 8.02 26.78 11.88
CA TRP A 70 7.44 27.29 10.64
C TRP A 70 5.94 27.04 10.59
N GLY A 71 5.15 28.11 10.46
CA GLY A 71 3.73 28.02 10.15
C GLY A 71 3.46 27.70 8.67
N TYR A 72 2.23 27.29 8.36
CA TYR A 72 1.82 26.83 7.03
C TYR A 72 2.11 27.85 5.90
N ARG A 73 2.00 29.16 6.17
CA ARG A 73 2.29 30.21 5.18
C ARG A 73 3.77 30.24 4.79
N ARG A 74 4.67 29.97 5.73
CA ARG A 74 6.12 29.97 5.49
C ARG A 74 6.53 28.74 4.69
N VAL A 75 5.97 27.57 5.03
CA VAL A 75 6.13 26.33 4.26
C VAL A 75 5.65 26.50 2.82
N HIS A 76 4.48 27.13 2.62
CA HIS A 76 3.99 27.44 1.27
C HIS A 76 4.96 28.33 0.48
N GLY A 77 5.54 29.36 1.10
CA GLY A 77 6.55 30.21 0.47
C GLY A 77 7.76 29.42 -0.03
N GLU A 78 8.27 28.50 0.80
CA GLU A 78 9.39 27.62 0.42
C GLU A 78 9.03 26.69 -0.76
N LEU A 79 7.81 26.14 -0.78
CA LEU A 79 7.34 25.33 -1.90
C LEU A 79 7.29 26.13 -3.21
N VAL A 80 6.85 27.38 -3.15
CA VAL A 80 6.83 28.29 -4.31
C VAL A 80 8.25 28.59 -4.78
N THR A 81 9.18 28.84 -3.87
CA THR A 81 10.62 29.02 -4.18
C THR A 81 11.22 27.80 -4.88
N LEU A 82 10.80 26.59 -4.47
CA LEU A 82 11.17 25.33 -5.11
C LEU A 82 10.45 25.07 -6.45
N GLY A 83 9.62 26.00 -6.92
CA GLY A 83 8.86 25.90 -8.18
C GLY A 83 7.64 24.98 -8.10
N ILE A 84 7.23 24.58 -6.91
CA ILE A 84 6.11 23.66 -6.69
C ILE A 84 4.81 24.48 -6.55
N LYS A 85 3.93 24.38 -7.55
CA LYS A 85 2.63 25.07 -7.55
C LYS A 85 1.62 24.31 -6.69
N VAL A 86 1.44 24.75 -5.45
CA VAL A 86 0.47 24.20 -4.48
C VAL A 86 -0.24 25.38 -3.81
N ALA A 87 -1.55 25.27 -3.60
CA ALA A 87 -2.29 26.31 -2.87
C ALA A 87 -1.96 26.25 -1.37
N ALA A 88 -1.91 27.40 -0.70
CA ALA A 88 -1.69 27.47 0.74
C ALA A 88 -2.74 26.68 1.55
N SER A 89 -3.98 26.61 1.05
CA SER A 89 -5.06 25.79 1.62
C SER A 89 -4.75 24.30 1.58
N THR A 90 -4.12 23.80 0.51
CA THR A 90 -3.70 22.41 0.40
C THR A 90 -2.59 22.08 1.40
N VAL A 91 -1.66 23.00 1.65
CA VAL A 91 -0.64 22.83 2.69
C VAL A 91 -1.28 22.75 4.06
N TRP A 92 -2.22 23.65 4.36
CA TRP A 92 -2.97 23.66 5.62
C TRP A 92 -3.75 22.35 5.82
N GLU A 93 -4.48 21.89 4.81
CA GLU A 93 -5.27 20.66 4.88
C GLU A 93 -4.38 19.42 5.10
N ILE A 94 -3.21 19.36 4.47
CA ILE A 94 -2.24 18.28 4.67
C ILE A 94 -1.72 18.26 6.12
N LEU A 95 -1.42 19.43 6.69
CA LEU A 95 -0.95 19.53 8.08
C LEU A 95 -2.06 19.15 9.07
N GLN A 96 -3.29 19.58 8.80
CA GLN A 96 -4.47 19.22 9.61
C GLN A 96 -4.72 17.71 9.60
N GLN A 97 -4.60 17.05 8.42
CA GLN A 97 -4.76 15.60 8.30
C GLN A 97 -3.70 14.79 9.08
N GLU A 98 -2.54 15.38 9.33
CA GLU A 98 -1.44 14.75 10.08
C GLU A 98 -1.45 15.16 11.56
N GLY A 99 -2.43 15.96 11.99
CA GLY A 99 -2.56 16.44 13.36
C GLY A 99 -1.45 17.42 13.77
N ILE A 100 -0.78 18.03 12.80
CA ILE A 100 0.25 19.04 13.06
C ILE A 100 -0.44 20.40 13.10
N ASP A 101 -0.62 20.92 14.30
CA ASP A 101 -1.09 22.29 14.48
C ASP A 101 -0.09 23.25 13.82
N PRO A 102 -0.53 24.17 12.95
CA PRO A 102 0.38 24.93 12.10
C PRO A 102 1.11 26.03 12.88
N ALA A 103 2.09 25.61 13.69
CA ALA A 103 2.92 26.37 14.61
C ALA A 103 2.12 27.21 15.62
N PRO A 104 2.48 27.18 16.92
CA PRO A 104 1.86 28.04 17.90
C PRO A 104 2.07 29.49 17.46
N GLU A 105 0.96 30.24 17.38
CA GLU A 105 0.99 31.69 17.34
C GLU A 105 1.98 32.17 18.40
N ARG A 106 2.78 33.18 18.02
CA ARG A 106 3.69 33.93 18.90
C ARG A 106 2.92 34.73 19.95
N ALA A 107 2.05 34.09 20.72
CA ALA A 107 1.35 34.65 21.86
C ALA A 107 2.13 34.30 23.13
N SER A 108 3.35 34.81 23.26
CA SER A 108 4.11 34.81 24.52
C SER A 108 5.36 35.68 24.37
N LEU A 109 5.13 36.99 24.25
CA LEU A 109 6.13 38.01 24.60
C LEU A 109 5.40 39.34 24.86
N THR A 110 4.73 39.39 26.01
CA THR A 110 4.49 40.61 26.78
C THR A 110 4.44 40.16 28.24
#